data_AF-A0AAD1M8Q2-F1
#
_entry.id   AF-A0AAD1M8Q2-F1
#
_cell.length_a   1.000
_cell.length_b   1.000
_cell.length_c   1.000
_cell.angle_alpha   90.00
_cell.angle_beta   90.00
_cell.angle_gamma   90.00
#
_symmetry.space_group_name_H-M   'P 1'
#
loop_
_entity.id
_entity.type
_entity.pdbx_description
1 polymer ?
#
loop_
_entity_poly.entity_id
_entity_poly.type
_entity_poly.pdbx_seq_one_letter_code
_entity_poly.pdbx_strand_id
1 'polypeptide(L)'
;MDLTGVRWEAVAEVSLRTTARGPVEEDVFFVFTYDDGTRIAIGLGDSDQLLPRLQALPGFDNEAFIRAMATSEEGSSVLWRR
;
A
#
# COMPACT_ATOMS: atom_id res chain seq x y z
N MET A 1 -7.64 17.71 2.83
CA MET A 1 -8.32 16.89 1.80
C MET A 1 -7.26 15.97 1.23
N ASP A 2 -7.46 14.67 1.33
CA ASP A 2 -6.50 13.70 0.80
C ASP A 2 -6.63 13.69 -0.72
N LEU A 3 -5.59 14.12 -1.44
CA LEU A 3 -5.63 14.28 -2.91
C LEU A 3 -5.54 12.94 -3.65
N THR A 4 -5.30 11.84 -2.93
CA THR A 4 -5.11 10.50 -3.52
C THR A 4 -6.43 9.78 -3.80
N GLY A 5 -7.56 10.32 -3.31
CA GLY A 5 -8.89 9.70 -3.50
C GLY A 5 -9.17 8.51 -2.59
N VAL A 6 -8.33 8.26 -1.57
CA VAL A 6 -8.55 7.18 -0.59
C VAL A 6 -9.76 7.45 0.29
N ARG A 7 -10.71 6.51 0.31
CA ARG A 7 -11.88 6.51 1.23
C ARG A 7 -11.50 5.94 2.59
N TRP A 8 -10.70 6.68 3.36
CA TRP A 8 -10.06 6.22 4.61
C TRP A 8 -11.01 5.53 5.61
N GLU A 9 -12.24 6.02 5.74
CA GLU A 9 -13.24 5.45 6.66
C GLU A 9 -13.76 4.07 6.23
N ALA A 10 -13.57 3.71 4.96
CA ALA A 10 -14.00 2.45 4.37
C ALA A 10 -12.84 1.46 4.15
N VAL A 11 -11.59 1.80 4.52
CA VAL A 11 -10.43 0.91 4.26
C VAL A 11 -10.47 -0.29 5.20
N ALA A 12 -10.64 -1.48 4.64
CA ALA A 12 -10.63 -2.75 5.37
C ALA A 12 -9.22 -3.34 5.47
N GLU A 13 -8.41 -3.18 4.42
CA GLU A 13 -7.06 -3.73 4.32
C GLU A 13 -6.17 -2.80 3.48
N VAL A 14 -4.91 -2.71 3.87
CA VAL A 14 -3.84 -2.14 3.04
C VAL A 14 -2.79 -3.21 2.80
N SER A 15 -2.43 -3.42 1.54
CA SER A 15 -1.33 -4.29 1.13
C SER A 15 -0.32 -3.56 0.24
N LEU A 16 0.93 -4.01 0.26
CA LEU A 16 1.94 -3.62 -0.71
C LEU A 16 1.97 -4.67 -1.81
N ARG A 17 1.87 -4.24 -3.07
CA ARG A 17 2.01 -5.10 -4.24
C ARG A 17 3.27 -4.70 -5.02
N THR A 18 4.14 -5.67 -5.26
CA THR A 18 5.31 -5.56 -6.14
C THR A 18 5.02 -6.25 -7.47
N THR A 19 5.56 -5.75 -8.57
CA THR A 19 5.45 -6.34 -9.91
C THR A 19 6.85 -6.45 -10.53
N ALA A 20 7.03 -7.31 -11.54
CA ALA A 20 8.36 -7.49 -12.17
C ALA A 20 8.69 -6.45 -13.27
N ARG A 21 8.04 -5.28 -13.28
CA ARG A 21 8.18 -4.27 -14.35
C ARG A 21 9.21 -3.18 -14.06
N GLY A 22 9.74 -3.11 -12.84
CA GLY A 22 10.79 -2.19 -12.46
C GLY A 22 12.16 -2.59 -13.01
N PRO A 23 13.18 -1.69 -12.95
CA PRO A 23 13.16 -0.39 -12.28
C PRO A 23 12.83 0.81 -13.20
N VAL A 24 12.49 0.56 -14.47
CA VAL A 24 12.17 1.63 -15.45
C VAL A 24 10.74 2.13 -15.31
N GLU A 25 9.81 1.23 -14.96
CA GLU A 25 8.41 1.53 -14.68
C GLU A 25 8.15 1.43 -13.17
N GLU A 26 7.14 2.15 -12.68
CA GLU A 26 6.70 2.00 -11.31
C GLU A 26 6.17 0.58 -11.08
N ASP A 27 6.75 -0.11 -10.10
CA ASP A 27 6.54 -1.52 -9.86
C ASP A 27 6.07 -1.85 -8.44
N VAL A 28 5.95 -0.83 -7.58
CA VAL A 28 5.48 -0.96 -6.19
C VAL A 28 4.25 -0.09 -5.97
N PHE A 29 3.19 -0.69 -5.42
CA PHE A 29 1.90 -0.05 -5.22
C PHE A 29 1.34 -0.34 -3.83
N PHE A 30 0.79 0.67 -3.17
CA PHE A 30 -0.16 0.46 -2.08
C PHE A 30 -1.53 0.11 -2.64
N VAL A 31 -2.09 -1.02 -2.22
CA VAL A 31 -3.43 -1.44 -2.58
C VAL A 31 -4.35 -1.27 -1.37
N PHE A 32 -5.37 -0.43 -1.54
CA PHE A 32 -6.42 -0.22 -0.55
C PHE A 32 -7.61 -1.07 -0.92
N THR A 33 -7.96 -2.04 -0.06
CA THR A 33 -9.23 -2.78 -0.18
C THR A 33 -10.24 -2.15 0.77
N TYR A 34 -11.41 -1.84 0.23
CA TYR A 34 -12.50 -1.22 0.98
C TYR A 34 -13.49 -2.27 1.50
N ASP A 35 -14.35 -1.88 2.45
CA ASP A 35 -15.39 -2.74 3.04
C ASP A 35 -16.37 -3.30 1.99
N ASP A 36 -16.56 -2.58 0.88
CA ASP A 36 -17.39 -3.00 -0.26
C ASP A 36 -16.67 -3.99 -1.22
N GLY A 37 -15.41 -4.36 -0.92
CA GLY A 37 -14.55 -5.23 -1.73
C GLY A 37 -13.88 -4.53 -2.92
N THR A 38 -14.19 -3.26 -3.18
CA THR A 38 -13.53 -2.45 -4.22
C THR A 38 -12.09 -2.20 -3.83
N ARG A 39 -11.22 -2.02 -4.83
CA ARG A 39 -9.79 -1.75 -4.62
C ARG A 39 -9.33 -0.54 -5.43
N ILE A 40 -8.42 0.23 -4.85
CA ILE A 40 -7.58 1.17 -5.60
C ILE A 40 -6.11 0.85 -5.34
N ALA A 41 -5.27 1.09 -6.35
CA ALA A 41 -3.83 0.97 -6.25
C ALA A 41 -3.22 2.36 -6.43
N ILE A 42 -2.29 2.73 -5.56
CA ILE A 42 -1.55 3.98 -5.62
C ILE A 42 -0.07 3.65 -5.68
N GLY A 43 0.59 4.20 -6.70
CA GLY A 43 2.02 4.07 -6.89
C GLY A 43 2.83 4.56 -5.70
N LEU A 44 3.90 3.86 -5.34
CA LEU A 44 4.78 4.29 -4.25
C LEU A 44 5.39 5.67 -4.54
N GLY A 45 5.68 6.00 -5.80
CA GLY A 45 6.22 7.31 -6.21
C GLY A 45 5.23 8.46 -6.03
N ASP A 46 3.93 8.18 -6.14
CA ASP A 46 2.85 9.16 -5.92
C ASP A 46 2.40 9.22 -4.43
N SER A 47 3.14 8.57 -3.53
CA SER A 47 2.69 8.26 -2.16
C SER A 47 3.49 8.94 -1.04
N ASP A 48 4.21 10.03 -1.31
CA ASP A 48 5.09 10.69 -0.34
C ASP A 48 4.41 11.01 1.02
N GLN A 49 3.10 11.28 1.03
CA GLN A 49 2.33 11.56 2.26
C GLN A 49 1.56 10.34 2.81
N LEU A 50 1.51 9.25 2.05
CA LEU A 50 0.72 8.07 2.32
C LEU A 50 1.40 7.15 3.32
N LEU A 51 2.70 6.86 3.15
CA LEU A 51 3.42 5.98 4.07
C LEU A 51 3.42 6.49 5.52
N PRO A 52 3.74 7.77 5.83
CA PRO A 52 3.68 8.27 7.21
C PRO A 52 2.28 8.15 7.83
N ARG A 53 1.24 8.35 7.02
CA ARG A 53 -0.15 8.22 7.46
C ARG A 53 -0.52 6.75 7.73
N LEU A 54 -0.07 5.82 6.89
CA LEU A 54 -0.26 4.39 7.06
C LEU A 54 0.47 3.87 8.31
N GLN A 55 1.72 4.29 8.52
CA GLN A 55 2.51 3.91 9.69
C GLN A 55 1.93 4.44 11.02
N ALA A 56 1.10 5.48 10.97
CA ALA A 56 0.36 5.98 12.13
C ALA A 56 -0.89 5.16 12.47
N LEU A 57 -1.32 4.22 11.62
CA LEU A 57 -2.46 3.34 11.91
C LEU A 57 -2.09 2.34 13.01
N PRO A 58 -2.95 2.15 14.04
CA PRO A 58 -2.75 1.11 15.03
C PRO A 58 -2.67 -0.27 14.36
N GLY A 59 -1.62 -1.03 14.67
CA GLY A 59 -1.41 -2.37 14.11
C GLY A 59 -0.80 -2.40 12.71
N PHE A 60 -0.32 -1.28 12.17
CA PHE A 60 0.44 -1.29 10.92
C PHE A 60 1.74 -2.08 11.08
N ASP A 61 1.97 -3.06 10.20
CA ASP A 61 3.15 -3.92 10.20
C ASP A 61 4.28 -3.28 9.38
N ASN A 62 5.10 -2.49 10.07
CA ASN A 62 6.32 -1.90 9.50
C ASN A 62 7.33 -2.95 9.04
N GLU A 63 7.38 -4.10 9.70
CA GLU A 63 8.30 -5.17 9.29
C GLU A 63 7.83 -5.82 7.99
N ALA A 64 6.52 -6.01 7.79
CA ALA A 64 5.97 -6.46 6.52
C ALA A 64 6.29 -5.50 5.39
N PHE A 65 6.22 -4.19 5.62
CA PHE A 65 6.61 -3.19 4.64
C PHE A 65 8.10 -3.31 4.27
N ILE A 66 8.99 -3.37 5.27
CA ILE A 66 10.44 -3.52 5.05
C ILE A 66 10.74 -4.83 4.30
N ARG A 67 10.13 -5.95 4.69
CA ARG A 67 10.29 -7.25 4.01
C ARG A 67 9.82 -7.19 2.56
N ALA A 68 8.69 -6.55 2.30
CA ALA A 68 8.14 -6.42 0.96
C ALA A 68 8.98 -5.50 0.06
N MET A 69 9.56 -4.43 0.62
CA MET A 69 10.49 -3.56 -0.12
C MET A 69 11.87 -4.20 -0.35
N ALA A 70 12.24 -5.19 0.46
CA ALA A 70 13.51 -5.91 0.33
C ALA A 70 13.47 -7.07 -0.68
N THR A 71 12.28 -7.43 -1.21
CA THR A 71 12.16 -8.46 -2.25
C THR A 71 12.21 -7.85 -3.65
N SER A 72 12.86 -8.57 -4.57
CA SER A 72 12.82 -8.26 -6.01
C SER A 72 11.79 -9.11 -6.77
N GLU A 73 11.00 -9.91 -6.06
CA GLU A 73 9.98 -10.79 -6.64
C GLU A 73 8.60 -10.12 -6.67
N GLU A 74 7.77 -10.51 -7.65
CA GLU A 74 6.35 -10.14 -7.68
C GLU A 74 5.63 -10.76 -6.49
N GLY A 75 4.81 -9.96 -5.81
CA GLY A 75 4.11 -10.42 -4.62
C GLY A 75 3.12 -9.42 -4.06
N SER A 76 2.41 -9.85 -3.02
CA SER A 76 1.49 -9.02 -2.24
C SER A 76 1.70 -9.30 -0.75
N SER A 77 1.92 -8.25 0.02
CA SER A 77 2.13 -8.31 1.47
C SER A 77 1.10 -7.44 2.17
N VAL A 78 0.31 -8.02 3.07
CA VAL A 78 -0.64 -7.25 3.89
C VAL A 78 0.14 -6.44 4.92
N LEU A 79 -0.09 -5.13 4.97
CA LEU A 79 0.56 -4.21 5.90
C LEU A 79 -0.35 -3.81 7.05
N TRP A 80 -1.67 -3.82 6.83
CA TRP A 80 -2.64 -3.42 7.84
C TRP A 80 -4.02 -3.99 7.53
N ARG A 81 -4.77 -4.27 8.60
CA ARG A 81 -6.19 -4.62 8.56
C ARG A 81 -6.91 -3.95 9.73
N ARG A 82 -8.17 -3.58 9.51
CA ARG A 82 -9.05 -3.06 10.56
C ARG A 82 -9.55 -4.14 11.50
#